data_AF-A0A527H9B3-F1
#
_entry.id   AF-A0A527H9B3-F1
#
_cell.length_a   1.000
_cell.length_b   1.000
_cell.length_c   1.000
_cell.angle_alpha   90.00
_cell.angle_beta   90.00
_cell.angle_gamma   90.00
#
_symmetry.space_group_name_H-M   'P 1'
#
loop_
_entity.id
_entity.type
_entity.pdbx_description
1 polymer ?
#
loop_
_entity_poly.entity_id
_entity_poly.type
_entity_poly.pdbx_seq_one_letter_code
_entity_poly.pdbx_strand_id
1 'polypeptide(L)' 'TGFDCFDPMSETAHRGLAIEAAANRKMLVDAMRAGGFKNYAREWWHFTLKSEPFARQRFDFPITAD' A
#
# COMPACT_ATOMS: atom_id res chain seq x y z
N THR A 1 -1.44 11.01 -6.12
CA THR A 1 -1.12 10.29 -7.37
C THR A 1 -2.16 9.22 -7.60
N GLY A 2 -2.28 8.71 -8.83
CA GLY A 2 -3.06 7.50 -9.10
C GLY A 2 -2.38 6.23 -8.56
N PHE A 3 -3.08 5.10 -8.66
CA PHE A 3 -2.50 3.77 -8.47
C PHE A 3 -1.43 3.50 -9.54
N ASP A 4 -0.38 2.74 -9.21
CA ASP A 4 0.75 2.41 -10.09
C ASP A 4 1.52 3.60 -10.70
N CYS A 5 1.49 4.75 -10.02
CA CYS A 5 2.28 5.92 -10.42
C CYS A 5 3.70 5.86 -9.84
N PHE A 6 4.71 5.55 -10.65
CA PHE A 6 6.12 5.42 -10.21
C PHE A 6 6.86 6.76 -10.05
N ASP A 7 6.21 7.77 -9.48
CA ASP A 7 6.80 9.09 -9.17
C ASP A 7 7.08 9.21 -7.65
N PRO A 8 8.09 9.98 -7.19
CA PRO A 8 8.31 10.26 -5.77
C PRO A 8 7.07 10.78 -5.01
N MET A 9 6.13 11.44 -5.71
CA MET A 9 4.84 11.85 -5.14
C MET A 9 3.97 10.68 -4.67
N SER A 10 4.27 9.45 -5.05
CA SER A 10 3.58 8.24 -4.59
C SER A 10 4.06 7.73 -3.24
N GLU A 11 5.17 8.25 -2.70
CA GLU A 11 5.61 7.94 -1.34
C GLU A 11 4.50 8.28 -0.32
N THR A 12 4.22 7.36 0.61
CA THR A 12 3.12 7.48 1.57
C THR A 12 3.15 8.79 2.34
N ALA A 13 4.34 9.23 2.75
CA ALA A 13 4.58 10.45 3.52
C ALA A 13 5.25 11.56 2.69
N HIS A 14 5.02 11.59 1.37
CA HIS A 14 5.57 12.63 0.49
C HIS A 14 5.20 14.04 0.98
N ARG A 15 6.15 14.96 0.94
CA ARG A 15 5.93 16.36 1.32
C ARG A 15 5.32 17.14 0.15
N GLY A 16 4.49 18.15 0.43
CA GLY A 16 3.89 18.98 -0.62
C GLY A 16 2.64 18.38 -1.28
N LEU A 17 2.12 17.28 -0.74
CA LEU A 17 0.78 16.81 -1.10
C LEU A 17 -0.28 17.82 -0.63
N ALA A 18 -1.42 17.84 -1.34
CA ALA A 18 -2.63 18.48 -0.83
C ALA A 18 -2.99 17.88 0.54
N ILE A 19 -3.48 18.74 1.45
CA ILE A 19 -3.81 18.36 2.83
C ILE A 19 -4.76 17.15 2.88
N GLU A 20 -5.78 17.15 2.03
CA GLU A 20 -6.75 16.06 1.91
C GLU A 20 -6.09 14.74 1.47
N ALA A 21 -5.19 14.78 0.48
CA ALA A 21 -4.48 13.60 0.01
C ALA A 21 -3.59 13.01 1.12
N ALA A 22 -2.91 13.85 1.89
CA ALA A 22 -2.10 13.41 3.02
C ALA A 22 -2.96 12.79 4.14
N ALA A 23 -4.11 13.40 4.45
CA ALA A 23 -5.07 12.88 5.42
C ALA A 23 -5.65 11.53 4.99
N ASN A 24 -6.04 11.38 3.72
CA ASN A 24 -6.55 10.12 3.17
C ASN A 24 -5.51 9.00 3.19
N ARG A 25 -4.26 9.30 2.82
CA ARG A 25 -3.15 8.33 2.92
C ARG A 25 -2.92 7.90 4.37
N LYS A 26 -2.96 8.84 5.32
CA LYS A 26 -2.85 8.52 6.75
C LYS A 26 -4.00 7.62 7.23
N MET A 27 -5.23 7.95 6.87
CA MET A 27 -6.41 7.15 7.23
C MET A 27 -6.28 5.72 6.71
N LEU A 28 -5.85 5.54 5.45
CA LEU A 28 -5.60 4.22 4.87
C LEU A 28 -4.52 3.46 5.65
N VAL A 29 -3.39 4.10 5.97
CA VAL A 29 -2.31 3.46 6.74
C VAL A 29 -2.79 3.01 8.12
N ASP A 30 -3.58 3.82 8.81
CA ASP A 30 -4.09 3.50 10.14
C ASP A 30 -5.06 2.31 10.08
N ALA A 31 -6.00 2.32 9.12
CA ALA A 31 -6.93 1.22 8.90
C ALA A 31 -6.22 -0.11 8.54
N MET A 32 -5.28 -0.07 7.60
CA MET A 32 -4.52 -1.25 7.18
C MET A 32 -3.64 -1.78 8.31
N ARG A 33 -3.05 -0.89 9.14
CA ARG A 33 -2.29 -1.30 10.31
C ARG A 33 -3.16 -2.03 11.34
N ALA A 34 -4.39 -1.57 11.57
CA ALA A 34 -5.36 -2.25 12.44
C ALA A 34 -5.70 -3.66 11.93
N GLY A 35 -5.73 -3.84 10.59
CA GLY A 35 -5.88 -5.14 9.93
C GLY A 35 -4.63 -6.02 9.90
N GLY A 36 -3.53 -5.65 10.57
CA GLY A 36 -2.31 -6.45 10.62
C GLY A 36 -1.36 -6.25 9.42
N PHE A 37 -1.62 -5.26 8.57
CA PHE A 37 -0.76 -4.97 7.42
C PHE A 37 0.38 -4.00 7.78
N LYS A 38 1.41 -3.99 6.93
CA LYS A 38 2.55 -3.09 6.94
C LYS A 38 2.59 -2.34 5.60
N ASN A 39 2.56 -1.01 5.65
CA ASN A 39 2.72 -0.18 4.45
C ASN A 39 4.16 -0.24 3.90
N TYR A 40 4.29 -0.18 2.58
CA TYR A 40 5.55 0.11 1.91
C TYR A 40 5.66 1.61 1.63
N ALA A 41 6.71 2.25 2.18
CA ALA A 41 6.79 3.71 2.25
C ALA A 41 6.82 4.42 0.89
N ARG A 42 7.24 3.74 -0.19
CA ARG A 42 7.37 4.34 -1.53
C ARG A 42 6.08 4.32 -2.34
N GLU A 43 5.07 3.58 -1.90
CA GLU A 43 3.82 3.39 -2.63
C GLU A 43 2.65 3.45 -1.65
N TRP A 44 1.89 4.54 -1.68
CA TRP A 44 0.78 4.75 -0.72
C TRP A 44 -0.30 3.67 -0.78
N TRP A 45 -0.42 2.94 -1.88
CA TRP A 45 -1.36 1.83 -2.09
C TRP A 45 -0.81 0.46 -1.67
N HIS A 46 0.49 0.33 -1.40
CA HIS A 46 1.12 -0.98 -1.20
C HIS A 46 1.18 -1.37 0.28
N PHE A 47 0.69 -2.59 0.57
CA PHE A 47 0.67 -3.17 1.91
C PHE A 47 1.00 -4.66 1.87
N THR A 48 1.75 -5.13 2.85
CA THR A 48 2.06 -6.56 3.06
C THR A 48 1.48 -7.02 4.40
N LEU A 49 0.87 -8.20 4.45
CA LEU A 49 0.38 -8.76 5.71
C LEU A 49 1.59 -9.18 6.58
N LYS A 50 1.64 -8.72 7.84
CA LYS A 50 2.83 -8.94 8.71
C LYS A 50 3.11 -10.42 8.99
N SER A 51 2.05 -11.20 9.16
CA SER A 51 2.11 -12.64 9.48
C SER A 51 1.56 -13.45 8.31
N GLU A 52 2.02 -13.17 7.09
CA GLU A 52 1.54 -13.89 5.91
C GLU A 52 1.99 -15.35 5.89
N PRO A 53 1.12 -16.29 5.47
CA PRO A 53 1.40 -17.73 5.53
C PRO A 53 2.50 -18.18 4.56
N PHE A 54 2.78 -17.41 3.51
CA PHE A 54 3.62 -17.82 2.38
C PHE A 54 4.75 -16.82 2.06
N ALA A 55 5.43 -16.29 3.07
CA ALA A 55 6.36 -15.15 2.90
C ALA A 55 7.47 -15.32 1.85
N ARG A 56 7.89 -16.56 1.59
CA ARG A 56 8.96 -16.89 0.63
C ARG A 56 8.47 -17.56 -0.64
N GLN A 57 7.18 -17.86 -0.73
CA GLN A 57 6.62 -18.49 -1.91
C GLN A 57 6.18 -17.41 -2.91
N ARG A 58 6.45 -17.66 -4.18
CA ARG A 58 5.88 -16.91 -5.30
C ARG A 58 5.02 -17.90 -6.06
N PHE A 59 3.76 -17.56 -6.23
CA PHE A 59 2.82 -18.36 -6.98
C PHE A 59 2.79 -17.89 -8.42
N ASP A 60 2.59 -18.82 -9.35
CA ASP A 60 2.48 -18.56 -10.79
C ASP A 60 1.33 -19.42 -11.36
N PHE A 61 0.12 -19.10 -10.92
CA PHE A 61 -1.11 -19.69 -11.42
C PHE A 61 -2.02 -18.56 -11.95
N PRO A 62 -2.88 -18.82 -12.94
CA PRO A 62 -3.79 -17.80 -13.47
C PRO A 62 -4.80 -17.35 -12.42
N ILE A 63 -5.09 -16.04 -12.39
CA ILE A 63 -6.21 -15.49 -11.61
C ILE A 63 -7.46 -15.55 -12.48
N THR A 64 -8.36 -16.50 -12.20
CA THR A 64 -9.66 -16.63 -12.88
C THR A 64 -10.79 -16.13 -11.98
N ALA A 65 -11.93 -15.74 -12.58
CA ALA A 65 -13.07 -15.18 -11.87
C ALA A 65 -14.20 -16.21 -11.63
N ASP A 66 -13.89 -17.49 -11.84
CA ASP A 66 -14.85 -18.60 -11.89
C ASP A 66 -15.69 -18.73 -10.62
#